data_AF-A0A7V7CR06-F1
#
_entry.id   AF-A0A7V7CR06-F1
#
_cell.length_a   1.000
_cell.length_b   1.000
_cell.length_c   1.000
_cell.angle_alpha   90.00
_cell.angle_beta   90.00
_cell.angle_gamma   90.00
#
_symmetry.space_group_name_H-M   'P 1'
#
loop_
_entity.id
_entity.type
_entity.pdbx_description
1 polymer ?
#
loop_
_entity_poly.entity_id
_entity_poly.type
_entity_poly.pdbx_seq_one_letter_code
_entity_poly.pdbx_strand_id
1 'polypeptide(L)'
;NDLRIDTFRASGPGGQHVNKTSSAIRITHLPSGIVTQCQNEKSQHRNKDMAMKVLKSKLYDIERNKLEQKKHEMHDTSKDISWGSQIRSYVFNPYQLVKDHRTNTETGNVERVMDGDIETFIDAYLRRKNR
;
A
#
# COMPACT_ATOMS: atom_id res chain seq x y z
N ASN A 1 20.51 -15.78 1.14
CA ASN A 1 20.67 -16.82 0.09
C ASN A 1 19.41 -16.84 -0.77
N ASP A 2 18.96 -15.66 -1.23
CA ASP A 2 17.56 -15.47 -1.64
C ASP A 2 17.40 -15.22 -3.14
N LEU A 3 18.53 -15.13 -3.85
CA LEU A 3 18.61 -14.90 -5.28
C LEU A 3 19.28 -16.08 -5.96
N ARG A 4 18.61 -16.66 -6.95
CA ARG A 4 19.23 -17.59 -7.91
C ARG A 4 19.60 -16.82 -9.17
N ILE A 5 20.86 -16.90 -9.57
CA ILE A 5 21.38 -16.19 -10.75
C ILE A 5 21.82 -17.24 -11.77
N ASP A 6 21.12 -17.28 -12.90
CA ASP A 6 21.38 -18.19 -14.00
C ASP A 6 22.01 -17.39 -15.17
N THR A 7 23.13 -17.88 -15.70
CA THR A 7 23.80 -17.34 -16.90
C THR A 7 23.51 -18.21 -18.10
N PHE A 8 23.09 -17.61 -19.22
CA PHE A 8 22.79 -18.34 -20.45
C PHE A 8 23.18 -17.53 -21.69
N ARG A 9 23.11 -18.18 -22.86
CA ARG A 9 23.37 -17.50 -24.13
C ARG A 9 22.19 -16.62 -24.50
N ALA A 10 22.48 -15.41 -24.96
CA ALA A 10 21.44 -14.49 -25.43
C ALA A 10 20.69 -15.11 -26.62
N SER A 11 19.39 -14.86 -26.70
CA SER A 11 18.55 -15.31 -27.81
C SER A 11 18.33 -14.19 -28.83
N GLY A 12 18.40 -14.49 -30.12
CA GLY A 12 18.11 -13.55 -31.22
C GLY A 12 19.09 -13.65 -32.40
N PRO A 13 18.79 -12.97 -33.53
CA PRO A 13 19.70 -12.88 -34.66
C PRO A 13 20.97 -12.14 -34.24
N GLY A 14 22.10 -12.84 -34.16
CA GLY A 14 23.35 -12.31 -33.64
C GLY A 14 24.59 -12.91 -34.29
N GLY A 15 25.71 -12.19 -34.17
CA GLY A 15 27.01 -12.65 -34.66
C GLY A 15 27.69 -13.67 -33.74
N GLN A 16 28.97 -13.94 -33.97
CA GLN A 16 29.76 -14.92 -33.19
C GLN A 16 29.64 -14.73 -31.66
N HIS A 17 29.54 -13.49 -31.20
CA HIS A 17 29.42 -13.16 -29.78
C HIS A 17 28.18 -13.79 -29.13
N VAL A 18 27.03 -13.79 -29.81
CA VAL A 18 25.77 -14.37 -29.30
C VAL A 18 25.83 -15.90 -29.28
N ASN A 19 26.51 -16.50 -30.27
CA ASN A 19 26.62 -17.96 -30.39
C ASN A 19 27.63 -18.58 -29.42
N LYS A 20 28.71 -17.86 -29.10
CA LYS A 20 29.83 -18.37 -28.28
C LYS A 20 29.80 -17.92 -26.82
N THR A 21 29.23 -16.76 -26.52
CA THR A 21 29.34 -16.13 -25.18
C THR A 21 28.03 -16.16 -24.41
N SER A 22 28.07 -16.64 -23.17
CA SER A 22 26.92 -16.63 -22.26
C SER A 22 26.81 -15.29 -21.53
N SER A 23 26.30 -14.25 -22.21
CA SER A 23 26.17 -12.91 -21.65
C SER A 23 24.81 -12.61 -21.01
N ALA A 24 23.77 -13.42 -21.26
CA ALA A 24 22.44 -13.19 -20.73
C ALA A 24 22.34 -13.65 -19.27
N ILE A 25 21.62 -12.87 -18.45
CA ILE A 25 21.42 -13.12 -17.02
C ILE A 25 19.94 -13.26 -16.74
N ARG A 26 19.60 -14.26 -15.92
CA ARG A 26 18.28 -14.41 -15.28
C ARG A 26 18.49 -14.42 -13.78
N ILE A 27 17.72 -13.61 -13.06
CA ILE A 27 17.71 -13.54 -11.60
C ILE A 27 16.32 -13.91 -11.12
N THR A 28 16.25 -14.93 -10.27
CA THR A 28 15.04 -15.36 -9.58
C THR A 28 15.15 -15.02 -8.10
N HIS A 29 14.20 -14.24 -7.58
CA HIS A 29 14.06 -14.04 -6.14
C HIS A 29 13.22 -15.19 -5.57
N LEU A 30 13.87 -16.09 -4.84
CA LEU A 30 13.26 -17.33 -4.34
C LEU A 30 12.05 -17.06 -3.43
N PRO A 31 12.07 -16.09 -2.49
CA PRO A 31 10.94 -15.84 -1.61
C PRO A 31 9.68 -15.31 -2.31
N SER A 32 9.83 -14.50 -3.37
CA SER A 32 8.68 -13.92 -4.09
C SER A 32 8.34 -14.64 -5.40
N GLY A 33 9.19 -15.55 -5.86
CA GLY A 33 9.07 -16.22 -7.16
C GLY A 33 9.31 -15.31 -8.38
N ILE A 34 9.68 -14.03 -8.18
CA ILE A 34 9.85 -13.08 -9.28
C ILE A 34 11.10 -13.43 -10.08
N VAL A 35 10.92 -13.53 -11.39
CA VAL A 35 12.00 -13.73 -12.35
C VAL A 35 12.21 -12.45 -13.16
N THR A 36 13.46 -12.04 -13.27
CA THR A 36 13.89 -10.95 -14.14
C THR A 36 15.02 -11.44 -15.02
N GLN A 37 15.09 -10.96 -16.25
CA GLN A 37 16.14 -11.34 -17.19
C GLN A 37 16.60 -10.14 -18.00
N CYS A 38 17.88 -10.11 -18.35
CA CYS A 38 18.46 -9.07 -19.19
C CYS A 38 19.51 -9.68 -20.13
N GLN A 39 19.44 -9.28 -21.39
CA GLN A 39 20.36 -9.70 -22.45
C GLN A 39 20.73 -8.54 -23.41
N ASN A 40 20.50 -7.30 -22.99
CA ASN A 40 20.58 -6.12 -23.86
C ASN A 40 22.03 -5.76 -24.20
N GLU A 41 22.96 -6.02 -23.28
CA GLU A 41 24.37 -5.68 -23.40
C GLU A 41 25.21 -6.90 -23.76
N LYS A 42 26.36 -6.67 -24.40
CA LYS A 42 27.37 -7.72 -24.64
C LYS A 42 28.03 -8.18 -23.33
N SER A 43 28.11 -7.29 -22.35
CA SER A 43 28.73 -7.56 -21.05
C SER A 43 27.74 -8.23 -20.07
N GLN A 44 28.13 -9.39 -19.55
CA GLN A 44 27.39 -10.11 -18.50
C GLN A 44 27.17 -9.25 -17.24
N HIS A 45 28.18 -8.51 -16.78
CA HIS A 45 28.09 -7.66 -15.59
C HIS A 45 27.01 -6.57 -15.71
N ARG A 46 27.00 -5.86 -16.84
CA ARG A 46 25.96 -4.85 -17.14
C ARG A 46 24.55 -5.46 -17.20
N ASN A 47 24.41 -6.65 -17.80
CA ASN A 47 23.14 -7.36 -17.81
C ASN A 47 22.70 -7.76 -16.40
N LYS A 48 23.62 -8.20 -15.54
CA LYS A 48 23.35 -8.51 -14.14
C LYS A 48 22.88 -7.28 -13.37
N ASP A 49 23.56 -6.15 -13.51
CA ASP A 49 23.20 -4.91 -12.82
C ASP A 49 21.82 -4.40 -13.26
N MET A 50 21.54 -4.48 -14.57
CA MET A 50 20.23 -4.11 -15.11
C MET A 50 19.11 -5.03 -14.61
N ALA A 51 19.32 -6.35 -14.65
CA ALA A 51 18.37 -7.32 -14.12
C ALA A 51 18.08 -7.08 -12.62
N MET A 52 19.12 -6.76 -11.84
CA MET A 52 19.00 -6.43 -10.42
C MET A 52 18.19 -5.15 -10.19
N LYS A 53 18.41 -4.09 -10.98
CA LYS A 53 17.64 -2.84 -10.92
C LYS A 53 16.15 -3.10 -11.18
N VAL A 54 15.84 -3.87 -12.21
CA VAL A 54 14.46 -4.26 -12.54
C VAL A 54 13.83 -5.09 -11.42
N LEU A 55 14.58 -6.05 -10.86
CA LEU A 55 14.11 -6.88 -9.75
C LEU A 55 13.77 -6.03 -8.53
N LYS A 56 14.64 -5.08 -8.18
CA LYS A 56 14.42 -4.15 -7.07
C LYS A 56 13.16 -3.32 -7.27
N SER A 57 12.94 -2.79 -8.48
CA SER A 57 11.72 -2.03 -8.81
C SER A 57 10.47 -2.89 -8.61
N LYS A 58 10.45 -4.10 -9.15
CA LYS A 58 9.29 -5.01 -9.01
C LYS A 58 9.00 -5.37 -7.56
N LEU A 59 10.03 -5.64 -6.76
CA LEU A 59 9.87 -5.95 -5.33
C LEU A 59 9.32 -4.74 -4.57
N TYR A 60 9.80 -3.54 -4.89
CA TYR A 60 9.28 -2.31 -4.31
C TYR A 60 7.81 -2.09 -4.65
N ASP A 61 7.42 -2.26 -5.92
CA ASP A 61 6.03 -2.09 -6.36
C ASP A 61 5.09 -3.06 -5.64
N ILE A 62 5.50 -4.32 -5.44
CA ILE A 62 4.71 -5.29 -4.67
C ILE A 62 4.52 -4.85 -3.22
N GLU A 63 5.58 -4.39 -2.56
CA GLU A 63 5.47 -3.97 -1.16
C GLU A 63 4.63 -2.70 -1.04
N ARG A 64 4.77 -1.76 -1.98
CA ARG A 64 3.92 -0.57 -2.05
C ARG A 64 2.45 -0.94 -2.22
N ASN A 65 2.14 -1.84 -3.15
CA ASN A 65 0.77 -2.31 -3.40
C ASN A 65 0.19 -3.03 -2.17
N LYS A 66 1.00 -3.82 -1.44
CA LYS A 66 0.55 -4.44 -0.17
C LYS A 66 0.23 -3.39 0.89
N LEU A 67 1.04 -2.34 0.99
CA LEU A 67 0.79 -1.24 1.93
C LEU A 67 -0.47 -0.46 1.55
N GLU A 68 -0.66 -0.18 0.27
CA GLU A 68 -1.86 0.47 -0.27
C GLU A 68 -3.11 -0.38 -0.02
N GLN A 69 -3.03 -1.69 -0.27
CA GLN A 69 -4.13 -2.62 -0.01
C GLN A 69 -4.48 -2.69 1.48
N LYS A 70 -3.49 -2.78 2.39
CA LYS A 70 -3.74 -2.73 3.83
C LYS A 70 -4.42 -1.43 4.26
N LYS A 71 -3.98 -0.29 3.70
CA LYS A 71 -4.64 1.00 3.96
C LYS A 71 -6.07 1.00 3.42
N HIS A 72 -6.29 0.46 2.22
CA HIS A 72 -7.61 0.37 1.62
C HIS A 72 -8.54 -0.51 2.46
N GLU A 73 -8.10 -1.68 2.90
CA GLU A 73 -8.85 -2.56 3.80
C GLU A 73 -9.22 -1.87 5.13
N MET A 74 -8.30 -1.06 5.69
CA MET A 74 -8.62 -0.22 6.85
C MET A 74 -9.69 0.83 6.53
N HIS A 75 -9.61 1.47 5.37
CA HIS A 75 -10.56 2.48 4.94
C HIS A 75 -11.92 1.91 4.53
N ASP A 76 -11.99 0.71 3.96
CA ASP A 76 -13.23 0.06 3.54
C ASP A 76 -14.14 -0.30 4.72
N THR A 77 -13.58 -0.43 5.93
CA THR A 77 -14.39 -0.53 7.15
C THR A 77 -15.12 0.78 7.50
N SER A 78 -14.70 1.90 6.91
CA SER A 78 -15.36 3.19 7.06
C SER A 78 -16.55 3.26 6.09
N LYS A 79 -17.72 3.62 6.61
CA LYS A 79 -18.95 3.74 5.80
C LYS A 79 -18.79 4.82 4.72
N ASP A 80 -19.45 4.61 3.59
CA ASP A 80 -19.53 5.58 2.49
C ASP A 80 -19.97 6.96 2.97
N ILE A 81 -19.48 8.03 2.32
CA ILE A 81 -19.88 9.42 2.57
C ILE A 81 -21.23 9.68 1.88
N SER A 82 -22.27 8.99 2.34
CA SER A 82 -23.64 9.12 1.85
C SER A 82 -24.54 9.77 2.90
N TRP A 83 -25.65 10.34 2.45
CA TRP A 83 -26.66 10.89 3.36
C TRP A 83 -27.17 9.78 4.30
N GLY A 84 -27.09 10.01 5.61
CA GLY A 84 -27.45 9.02 6.63
C GLY A 84 -26.30 8.14 7.16
N SER A 85 -25.08 8.23 6.61
CA SER A 85 -23.91 7.55 7.18
C SER A 85 -23.17 8.37 8.24
N GLN A 86 -23.59 9.61 8.46
CA GLN A 86 -22.99 10.53 9.44
C GLN A 86 -22.96 9.92 10.85
N ILE A 87 -21.81 10.00 11.50
CA ILE A 87 -21.65 9.50 12.88
C ILE A 87 -22.10 10.53 13.92
N ARG A 88 -22.09 11.82 13.58
CA ARG A 88 -22.36 12.91 14.50
C ARG A 88 -22.91 14.11 13.76
N SER A 89 -23.96 14.72 14.29
CA SER A 89 -24.48 15.99 13.79
C SER A 89 -24.03 17.13 14.68
N TYR A 90 -23.55 18.21 14.06
CA TYR A 90 -23.20 19.47 14.71
C TYR A 90 -24.17 20.54 14.22
N VAL A 91 -25.10 20.94 15.06
CA VAL A 91 -26.12 21.93 14.76
C VAL A 91 -25.76 23.21 15.50
N PHE A 92 -25.60 24.31 14.76
CA PHE A 92 -25.30 25.63 15.34
C PHE A 92 -26.55 26.50 15.45
N ASN A 93 -27.50 26.34 14.51
CA ASN A 93 -28.75 27.08 14.44
C ASN A 93 -29.87 26.14 13.97
N PRO A 94 -31.12 26.28 14.46
CA PRO A 94 -31.63 27.32 15.38
C PRO A 94 -31.32 27.06 16.86
N TYR A 95 -30.73 25.92 17.18
CA TYR A 95 -30.24 25.56 18.51
C TYR A 95 -28.83 25.00 18.41
N GLN A 96 -28.06 25.12 19.48
CA GLN A 96 -26.72 24.56 19.58
C GLN A 96 -26.80 23.13 20.12
N LEU A 97 -26.41 22.15 19.32
CA LEU A 97 -26.41 20.74 19.71
C LEU A 97 -25.37 19.95 18.91
N VAL A 98 -24.54 19.19 19.63
CA VAL A 98 -23.73 18.13 19.04
C VAL A 98 -24.28 16.79 19.50
N LYS A 99 -24.60 15.89 18.56
CA LYS A 99 -25.18 14.58 18.85
C LYS A 99 -24.47 13.47 18.09
N ASP A 100 -23.91 12.49 18.81
CA ASP A 100 -23.30 11.29 18.22
C ASP A 100 -24.38 10.21 18.03
N HIS A 101 -24.70 9.89 16.78
CA HIS A 101 -25.74 8.92 16.40
C HIS A 101 -25.36 7.48 16.72
N ARG A 102 -24.08 7.22 17.05
CA ARG A 102 -23.64 5.89 17.46
C ARG A 102 -23.89 5.68 18.94
N THR A 103 -23.66 6.66 19.80
CA THR A 103 -23.77 6.47 21.26
C THR A 103 -25.02 7.11 21.85
N ASN A 104 -25.77 7.90 21.06
CA ASN A 104 -26.82 8.80 21.52
C ASN A 104 -26.35 9.82 22.57
N THR A 105 -25.04 10.04 22.68
CA THR A 105 -24.47 11.08 23.55
C THR A 105 -24.62 12.43 22.87
N GLU A 106 -25.02 13.44 23.63
CA GLU A 106 -25.23 14.80 23.11
C GLU A 106 -24.75 15.87 24.10
N THR A 107 -24.37 17.04 23.57
CA THR A 107 -23.99 18.24 24.36
C THR A 107 -24.51 19.50 23.67
N GLY A 108 -24.95 20.47 24.47
CA GLY A 108 -25.44 21.76 23.97
C GLY A 108 -24.33 22.78 23.68
N ASN A 109 -23.16 22.63 24.29
CA ASN A 109 -22.05 23.56 24.09
C ASN A 109 -21.22 23.15 22.86
N VAL A 110 -21.62 23.65 21.69
CA VAL A 110 -20.98 23.31 20.41
C VAL A 110 -19.58 23.92 20.30
N GLU A 111 -19.38 25.14 20.81
CA GLU A 111 -18.09 25.85 20.76
C GLU A 111 -16.99 25.04 21.45
N ARG A 112 -17.26 24.54 22.66
CA ARG A 112 -16.29 23.73 23.42
C ARG A 112 -15.88 22.46 22.68
N VAL A 113 -16.82 21.82 21.98
CA VAL A 113 -16.53 20.62 21.19
C VAL A 113 -15.68 20.97 19.96
N MET A 114 -15.95 22.10 19.32
CA MET A 114 -15.13 22.58 18.19
C MET A 114 -13.72 22.98 18.62
N ASP A 115 -13.56 23.46 19.86
CA ASP A 115 -12.26 23.74 20.48
C ASP A 115 -11.48 22.47 20.89
N GLY A 116 -12.03 21.28 20.62
CA GLY A 116 -11.33 20.00 20.77
C GLY A 116 -11.79 19.15 21.95
N ASP A 117 -12.78 19.60 22.73
CA ASP A 117 -13.35 18.78 23.80
C ASP A 117 -14.29 17.69 23.26
N ILE A 118 -13.69 16.63 22.70
CA ILE A 118 -14.39 15.48 22.13
C ILE A 118 -14.25 14.21 22.98
N GLU A 119 -13.57 14.28 24.13
CA GLU A 119 -13.29 13.14 25.00
C GLU A 119 -14.55 12.38 25.40
N THR A 120 -15.60 13.11 25.77
CA THR A 120 -16.90 12.54 26.17
C THR A 120 -17.48 11.61 25.09
N PHE A 121 -17.31 11.95 23.81
CA PHE A 121 -17.80 11.11 22.72
C PHE A 121 -16.87 9.93 22.41
N ILE A 122 -15.56 10.10 22.55
CA ILE A 122 -14.58 9.04 22.35
C ILE A 122 -14.82 7.95 23.40
N ASP A 123 -14.90 8.33 24.66
CA ASP A 123 -15.14 7.42 25.79
C ASP A 123 -16.47 6.68 25.65
N ALA A 124 -17.54 7.40 25.29
CA ALA A 124 -18.85 6.77 25.06
C ALA A 124 -18.78 5.70 23.96
N TYR A 125 -18.04 5.94 22.88
CA TYR A 125 -17.89 4.99 21.78
C TYR A 125 -17.05 3.78 22.18
N LEU A 126 -15.92 3.99 22.85
CA LEU A 126 -15.04 2.91 23.32
C LEU A 126 -15.73 2.02 24.35
N ARG A 127 -16.48 2.61 25.29
CA ARG A 127 -17.28 1.86 26.29
C ARG A 127 -18.38 1.02 25.64
N ARG A 128 -19.00 1.51 24.56
CA ARG A 128 -20.00 0.75 23.81
C ARG A 128 -19.38 -0.45 23.08
N LYS A 129 -18.19 -0.29 22.48
CA LYS A 129 -17.51 -1.36 21.73
C LYS A 129 -17.05 -2.53 22.61
N ASN A 130 -16.79 -2.26 23.90
CA ASN A 130 -16.37 -3.25 24.88
C ASN A 130 -17.53 -4.00 25.57
N ARG A 131 -18.77 -3.77 25.15
CA ARG A 131 -19.96 -4.53 25.55
C ARG A 131 -20.42 -5.42 24.40
#